data_AF-A0A380IDR6-F1
#
_entry.id   AF-A0A380IDR6-F1
#
_cell.length_a   1.000
_cell.length_b   1.000
_cell.length_c   1.000
_cell.angle_alpha   90.00
_cell.angle_beta   90.00
_cell.angle_gamma   90.00
#
_symmetry.space_group_name_H-M   'P 1'
#
loop_
_entity.id
_entity.type
_entity.pdbx_description
1 polymer ?
#
loop_
_entity_poly.entity_id
_entity_poly.type
_entity_poly.pdbx_seq_one_letter_code
_entity_poly.pdbx_strand_id
1 'polypeptide(L)'
;MLYKKNESYQFKRDYEQHDRIAALYDALGTPKYAEAIRELGYKIPNNSTLRYDGFIYPLEIEASFSIKIGRPDSREDTDFNVWFTIKKEGTVINGSYYLNSDFAILSSNYYDTNNKTIFIPKTEEEEIRQEIEREIDSFLHSLYEYLY
;
A
#
# COMPACT_ATOMS: atom_id res chain seq x y z
N MET A 1 -5.83 30.94 10.95
CA MET A 1 -5.10 29.74 10.51
C MET A 1 -5.49 28.57 11.41
N LEU A 2 -6.45 27.74 11.01
CA LEU A 2 -6.97 26.59 11.80
C LEU A 2 -6.73 25.23 11.12
N TYR A 3 -6.05 25.19 9.97
CA TYR A 3 -6.01 24.01 9.10
C TYR A 3 -5.07 22.87 9.55
N LYS A 4 -4.16 23.07 10.51
CA LYS A 4 -3.16 22.04 10.86
C LYS A 4 -3.63 20.97 11.86
N LYS A 5 -4.73 21.18 12.59
CA LYS A 5 -5.18 20.26 13.66
C LYS A 5 -6.11 19.13 13.18
N ASN A 6 -6.62 19.20 11.95
CA ASN A 6 -7.69 18.30 11.48
C ASN A 6 -7.21 17.03 10.77
N GLU A 7 -6.00 17.01 10.21
CA GLU A 7 -5.55 15.87 9.39
C GLU A 7 -5.10 14.65 10.22
N SER A 8 -4.65 14.81 11.48
CA SER A 8 -4.27 13.64 12.29
C SER A 8 -5.49 12.80 12.64
N TYR A 9 -6.61 13.45 12.99
CA TYR A 9 -7.86 12.78 13.29
C TYR A 9 -8.51 12.11 12.09
N GLN A 10 -8.15 12.49 10.87
CA GLN A 10 -8.84 11.95 9.70
C GLN A 10 -8.48 10.47 9.48
N PHE A 11 -7.18 10.12 9.48
CA PHE A 11 -6.74 8.72 9.49
C PHE A 11 -7.41 7.91 10.60
N LYS A 12 -7.44 8.46 11.82
CA LYS A 12 -8.08 7.81 12.98
C LYS A 12 -9.54 7.48 12.70
N ARG A 13 -10.31 8.49 12.26
CA ARG A 13 -11.74 8.35 11.96
C ARG A 13 -11.99 7.33 10.87
N ASP A 14 -11.20 7.37 9.81
CA ASP A 14 -11.38 6.49 8.65
C ASP A 14 -11.06 5.03 9.03
N TYR A 15 -10.00 4.82 9.81
CA TYR A 15 -9.66 3.51 10.37
C TYR A 15 -10.76 2.96 11.28
N GLU A 16 -11.26 3.77 12.25
CA GLU A 16 -12.35 3.36 13.16
C GLU A 16 -13.67 3.08 12.42
N GLN A 17 -13.89 3.72 11.27
CA GLN A 17 -15.04 3.47 10.38
C GLN A 17 -14.84 2.27 9.45
N HIS A 18 -13.68 1.61 9.50
CA HIS A 18 -13.30 0.51 8.62
C HIS A 18 -13.26 0.90 7.13
N ASP A 19 -13.04 2.19 6.83
CA ASP A 19 -12.84 2.68 5.47
C ASP A 19 -11.35 2.56 5.10
N ARG A 20 -10.98 1.40 4.53
CA ARG A 20 -9.58 1.07 4.23
C ARG A 20 -8.97 2.00 3.18
N ILE A 21 -9.74 2.42 2.17
CA ILE A 21 -9.23 3.31 1.12
C ILE A 21 -8.97 4.70 1.69
N ALA A 22 -9.92 5.26 2.44
CA ALA A 22 -9.71 6.56 3.08
C ALA A 22 -8.59 6.52 4.11
N ALA A 23 -8.50 5.45 4.92
CA ALA A 23 -7.42 5.25 5.87
C ALA A 23 -6.04 5.15 5.18
N LEU A 24 -5.94 4.41 4.07
CA LEU A 24 -4.69 4.29 3.30
C LEU A 24 -4.33 5.62 2.62
N TYR A 25 -5.31 6.32 2.03
CA TYR A 25 -5.15 7.65 1.45
C TYR A 25 -4.57 8.62 2.46
N ASP A 26 -5.10 8.64 3.68
CA ASP A 26 -4.64 9.54 4.73
C ASP A 26 -3.30 9.14 5.33
N ALA A 27 -3.07 7.85 5.55
CA ALA A 27 -1.82 7.31 6.07
C ALA A 27 -0.64 7.65 5.14
N LEU A 28 -0.86 7.57 3.82
CA LEU A 28 0.17 7.84 2.83
C LEU A 28 0.10 9.27 2.26
N GLY A 29 -0.96 10.02 2.54
CA GLY A 29 -1.20 11.35 1.97
C GLY A 29 -0.34 12.47 2.55
N THR A 30 0.54 12.17 3.50
CA THR A 30 1.34 13.20 4.18
C THR A 30 2.63 12.63 4.79
N PRO A 31 3.77 13.36 4.72
CA PRO A 31 5.02 12.93 5.34
C PRO A 31 4.98 12.89 6.88
N LYS A 32 3.93 13.39 7.53
CA LYS A 32 3.87 13.48 8.99
C LYS A 32 3.94 12.11 9.69
N TYR A 33 3.48 11.05 9.02
CA TYR A 33 3.54 9.69 9.55
C TYR A 33 4.83 8.94 9.18
N ALA A 34 5.73 9.57 8.42
CA ALA A 34 6.92 8.92 7.90
C ALA A 34 7.88 8.39 8.99
N GLU A 35 7.95 9.05 10.13
CA GLU A 35 8.77 8.59 11.26
C GLU A 35 8.17 7.31 11.88
N ALA A 36 6.90 7.36 12.30
CA ALA A 36 6.17 6.22 12.82
C ALA A 36 6.20 5.01 11.87
N ILE A 37 5.97 5.23 10.57
CA ILE A 37 5.99 4.17 9.56
C ILE A 37 7.36 3.48 9.50
N ARG A 38 8.48 4.23 9.61
CA ARG A 38 9.82 3.65 9.64
C ARG A 38 10.12 2.93 10.95
N GLU A 39 9.65 3.45 12.07
CA GLU A 39 9.82 2.81 13.39
C GLU A 39 9.06 1.48 13.47
N LEU A 40 7.93 1.37 12.78
CA LEU A 40 7.19 0.13 12.57
C LEU A 40 7.87 -0.85 11.59
N GLY A 41 9.02 -0.48 11.02
CA GLY A 41 9.82 -1.34 10.14
C GLY A 41 9.43 -1.30 8.66
N TYR A 42 8.46 -0.47 8.28
CA TYR A 42 8.09 -0.29 6.87
C TYR A 42 9.07 0.64 6.15
N LYS A 43 9.27 0.38 4.86
CA LYS A 43 10.15 1.19 4.02
C LYS A 43 9.34 2.24 3.27
N ILE A 44 9.87 3.45 3.21
CA ILE A 44 9.29 4.59 2.50
C ILE A 44 10.42 5.46 1.92
N PRO A 45 10.14 6.35 0.96
CA PRO A 45 11.14 7.26 0.41
C PRO A 45 11.88 8.08 1.47
N ASN A 46 13.06 8.58 1.10
CA ASN A 46 13.85 9.44 1.98
C ASN A 46 13.15 10.80 2.22
N ASN A 47 13.56 11.51 3.27
CA ASN A 47 12.92 12.77 3.67
C ASN A 47 12.99 13.89 2.60
N SER A 48 13.97 13.86 1.70
CA SER A 48 14.04 14.84 0.61
C SER A 48 12.98 14.58 -0.46
N THR A 49 12.76 13.31 -0.82
CA THR A 49 11.67 12.89 -1.72
C THR A 49 10.31 13.23 -1.11
N LEU A 50 10.07 12.86 0.16
CA LEU A 50 8.80 13.14 0.83
C LEU A 50 8.47 14.64 0.92
N ARG A 51 9.49 15.50 1.11
CA ARG A 51 9.30 16.97 1.11
C ARG A 51 8.94 17.52 -0.26
N TYR A 52 9.45 16.89 -1.32
CA TYR A 52 9.19 17.31 -2.69
C TYR A 52 7.79 16.85 -3.15
N ASP A 53 7.46 15.59 -2.91
CA ASP A 53 6.19 15.00 -3.36
C ASP A 53 5.02 15.42 -2.45
N GLY A 54 5.28 15.62 -1.15
CA GLY A 54 4.24 15.98 -0.18
C GLY A 54 3.34 14.80 0.25
N PHE A 55 3.66 13.59 -0.17
CA PHE A 55 3.01 12.33 0.23
C PHE A 55 4.03 11.18 0.22
N ILE A 56 3.62 10.03 0.73
CA ILE A 56 4.41 8.80 0.77
C ILE A 56 4.05 7.97 -0.47
N TYR A 57 5.01 7.80 -1.36
CA TYR A 57 4.86 6.92 -2.51
C TYR A 57 6.20 6.33 -2.97
N PRO A 58 6.32 5.00 -3.10
CA PRO A 58 5.41 3.98 -2.56
C PRO A 58 5.61 3.76 -1.05
N LEU A 59 4.63 3.15 -0.38
CA LEU A 59 4.88 2.35 0.82
C LEU A 59 5.46 1.01 0.37
N GLU A 60 6.56 0.56 0.99
CA GLU A 60 7.18 -0.73 0.70
C GLU A 60 7.10 -1.67 1.92
N ILE A 61 6.55 -2.86 1.69
CA ILE A 61 6.39 -3.93 2.68
C ILE A 61 7.19 -5.15 2.21
N GLU A 62 8.01 -5.72 3.11
CA GLU A 62 8.72 -6.98 2.85
C GLU A 62 8.02 -8.10 3.63
N ALA A 63 7.28 -8.95 2.92
CA ALA A 63 6.55 -10.09 3.47
C ALA A 63 7.05 -11.39 2.81
N SER A 64 6.15 -12.34 2.52
CA SER A 64 6.45 -13.50 1.66
C SER A 64 7.02 -13.10 0.29
N PHE A 65 6.70 -11.88 -0.16
CA PHE A 65 7.26 -11.22 -1.33
C PHE A 65 7.35 -9.71 -1.09
N SER A 66 8.08 -9.00 -1.94
CA SER A 66 8.20 -7.55 -1.84
C SER A 66 6.94 -6.90 -2.42
N ILE A 67 6.32 -5.99 -1.65
CA ILE A 67 5.08 -5.30 -2.01
C ILE A 67 5.33 -3.80 -2.01
N LYS A 68 4.82 -3.10 -3.01
CA LYS A 68 4.81 -1.65 -3.14
C LYS A 68 3.38 -1.17 -3.31
N ILE A 69 2.93 -0.32 -2.41
CA ILE A 69 1.56 0.20 -2.39
C ILE A 69 1.60 1.66 -2.80
N GLY A 70 0.81 1.98 -3.83
CA GLY A 70 0.51 3.37 -4.16
C GLY A 70 -0.49 3.95 -3.17
N ARG A 71 -0.39 5.25 -2.90
CA ARG A 71 -1.50 5.97 -2.28
C ARG A 71 -2.67 5.99 -3.27
N PRO A 72 -3.92 5.76 -2.82
CA PRO A 72 -5.09 6.16 -3.60
C PRO A 72 -4.98 7.64 -4.05
N ASP A 73 -5.57 8.01 -5.18
CA ASP A 73 -5.53 9.38 -5.69
C ASP A 73 -6.51 10.29 -4.92
N SER A 74 -7.59 9.71 -4.40
CA SER A 74 -8.58 10.39 -3.54
C SER A 74 -9.12 9.47 -2.43
N ARG A 75 -9.79 10.08 -1.45
CA ARG A 75 -10.50 9.36 -0.37
C ARG A 75 -11.74 8.63 -0.87
N GLU A 76 -12.31 9.11 -1.99
CA GLU A 76 -13.53 8.57 -2.60
C GLU A 76 -13.20 7.57 -3.71
N ASP A 77 -11.92 7.28 -3.93
CA ASP A 77 -11.50 6.33 -4.95
C ASP A 77 -12.07 4.96 -4.64
N THR A 78 -12.48 4.30 -5.71
CA THR A 78 -12.97 2.94 -5.63
C THR A 78 -11.88 1.92 -5.88
N ASP A 79 -10.64 2.36 -6.15
CA ASP A 79 -9.53 1.51 -6.55
C ASP A 79 -8.15 2.11 -6.27
N PHE A 80 -7.11 1.25 -6.33
CA PHE A 80 -5.71 1.62 -6.13
C PHE A 80 -4.75 0.59 -6.75
N ASN A 81 -3.49 1.01 -6.92
CA ASN A 81 -2.44 0.19 -7.50
C ASN A 81 -1.54 -0.44 -6.44
N VAL A 82 -1.25 -1.73 -6.62
CA VAL A 82 -0.23 -2.47 -5.88
C VAL A 82 0.73 -3.12 -6.87
N TRP A 83 2.03 -2.98 -6.63
CA TRP A 83 3.07 -3.70 -7.35
C TRP A 83 3.75 -4.68 -6.42
N PHE A 84 4.21 -5.81 -6.95
CA PHE A 84 4.89 -6.80 -6.15
C PHE A 84 5.93 -7.57 -6.95
N THR A 85 6.90 -8.13 -6.23
CA THR A 85 7.96 -8.95 -6.82
C THR A 85 8.10 -10.26 -6.06
N ILE A 86 7.79 -11.37 -6.75
CA ILE A 86 7.91 -12.73 -6.23
C ILE A 86 9.20 -13.34 -6.76
N LYS A 87 9.95 -14.02 -5.90
CA LYS A 87 11.14 -14.79 -6.26
C LYS A 87 10.86 -16.27 -6.03
N LYS A 88 10.70 -17.04 -7.12
CA LYS A 88 10.36 -18.47 -7.07
C LYS A 88 11.31 -19.25 -7.97
N GLU A 89 12.03 -20.21 -7.40
CA GLU A 89 12.86 -21.16 -8.16
C GLU A 89 13.84 -20.50 -9.16
N GLY A 90 14.47 -19.39 -8.75
CA GLY A 90 15.40 -18.63 -9.60
C GLY A 90 14.74 -17.72 -10.65
N THR A 91 13.40 -17.71 -10.73
CA THR A 91 12.62 -16.78 -11.55
C THR A 91 12.14 -15.61 -10.69
N VAL A 92 12.24 -14.40 -11.24
CA VAL A 92 11.65 -13.19 -10.67
C VAL A 92 10.40 -12.85 -11.47
N ILE A 93 9.27 -12.76 -10.78
CA ILE A 93 7.98 -12.37 -11.34
C ILE A 93 7.63 -11.01 -10.77
N ASN A 94 7.49 -10.02 -11.64
CA ASN A 94 6.95 -8.71 -11.31
C ASN A 94 5.46 -8.72 -11.61
N GLY A 95 4.65 -8.36 -10.63
CA GLY A 95 3.21 -8.29 -10.73
C GLY A 95 2.68 -6.90 -10.41
N SER A 96 1.51 -6.60 -10.93
CA SER A 96 0.73 -5.43 -10.53
C SER A 96 -0.74 -5.78 -10.47
N TYR A 97 -1.42 -5.34 -9.41
CA TYR A 97 -2.87 -5.35 -9.29
C TYR A 97 -3.42 -3.95 -9.29
N TYR A 98 -4.52 -3.79 -10.01
CA TYR A 98 -5.47 -2.73 -9.78
C TYR A 98 -6.62 -3.33 -8.99
N LEU A 99 -6.74 -2.93 -7.73
CA LEU A 99 -7.69 -3.49 -6.77
C LEU A 99 -8.81 -2.49 -6.54
N ASN A 100 -10.04 -2.96 -6.34
CA ASN A 100 -11.11 -2.10 -5.84
C ASN A 100 -11.08 -1.94 -4.30
N SER A 101 -12.02 -1.20 -3.72
CA SER A 101 -12.17 -1.00 -2.28
C SER A 101 -12.39 -2.28 -1.47
N ASP A 102 -12.95 -3.32 -2.10
CA ASP A 102 -13.13 -4.67 -1.52
C ASP A 102 -11.92 -5.58 -1.78
N PHE A 103 -10.79 -5.00 -2.24
CA PHE A 103 -9.57 -5.71 -2.63
C PHE A 103 -9.79 -6.75 -3.73
N ALA A 104 -10.86 -6.65 -4.50
CA ALA A 104 -11.10 -7.47 -5.68
C ALA A 104 -10.22 -7.00 -6.84
N ILE A 105 -9.63 -7.94 -7.58
CA ILE A 105 -8.77 -7.64 -8.71
C ILE A 105 -9.64 -7.15 -9.89
N LEU A 106 -9.48 -5.88 -10.25
CA LEU A 106 -10.05 -5.29 -11.47
C LEU A 106 -9.19 -5.58 -12.68
N SER A 107 -7.87 -5.57 -12.52
CA SER A 107 -6.91 -6.01 -13.53
C SER A 107 -5.60 -6.48 -12.90
N SER A 108 -4.91 -7.40 -13.58
CA SER A 108 -3.61 -7.92 -13.17
C SER A 108 -2.66 -8.03 -14.37
N ASN A 109 -1.38 -7.79 -14.12
CA ASN A 109 -0.32 -7.98 -15.10
C ASN A 109 0.86 -8.68 -14.44
N TYR A 110 1.53 -9.58 -15.17
CA TYR A 110 2.67 -10.34 -14.69
C TYR A 110 3.74 -10.46 -15.76
N TYR A 111 4.99 -10.17 -15.41
CA TYR A 111 6.12 -10.22 -16.32
C TYR A 111 7.41 -10.61 -15.61
N ASP A 112 8.31 -11.26 -16.34
CA ASP A 112 9.67 -11.51 -15.85
C ASP A 112 10.58 -10.27 -16.01
N THR A 113 11.86 -10.41 -15.67
CA THR A 113 12.85 -9.33 -15.80
C THR A 113 13.17 -8.92 -17.24
N ASN A 114 12.74 -9.72 -18.23
CA ASN A 114 12.89 -9.44 -19.66
C ASN A 114 11.58 -8.89 -20.27
N ASN A 115 10.61 -8.50 -19.44
CA ASN A 115 9.27 -8.06 -19.84
C ASN A 115 8.45 -9.11 -20.59
N LYS A 116 8.77 -10.39 -20.43
CA LYS A 116 7.95 -11.47 -20.99
C LYS A 116 6.78 -11.72 -20.06
N THR A 117 5.57 -11.73 -20.62
CA THR A 117 4.35 -12.05 -19.89
C THR A 117 4.43 -13.44 -19.26
N ILE A 118 4.07 -13.52 -17.97
CA ILE A 118 3.99 -14.75 -17.21
C ILE A 118 2.52 -15.11 -16.99
N PHE A 119 2.20 -16.39 -17.12
CA PHE A 119 0.89 -16.91 -16.75
C PHE A 119 0.88 -17.26 -15.26
N ILE A 120 -0.09 -16.71 -14.53
CA ILE A 120 -0.36 -17.05 -13.14
C ILE A 120 -1.76 -17.70 -13.06
N PRO A 121 -1.89 -18.92 -12.50
CA PRO A 121 -3.19 -19.54 -12.26
C PRO A 121 -4.06 -18.68 -11.34
N LYS A 122 -5.39 -18.70 -11.55
CA LYS A 122 -6.32 -17.93 -10.72
C LYS A 122 -6.24 -18.21 -9.22
N THR A 123 -5.92 -19.46 -8.85
CA THR A 123 -5.71 -19.82 -7.44
C THR A 123 -4.48 -19.15 -6.84
N GLU A 124 -3.37 -19.08 -7.57
CA GLU A 124 -2.14 -18.41 -7.13
C GLU A 124 -2.33 -16.88 -7.13
N GLU A 125 -3.05 -16.32 -8.11
CA GLU A 125 -3.43 -14.90 -8.14
C GLU A 125 -4.22 -14.49 -6.89
N GLU A 126 -5.19 -15.33 -6.47
CA GLU A 126 -6.01 -15.10 -5.27
C GLU A 126 -5.20 -15.24 -3.97
N GLU A 127 -4.27 -16.20 -3.88
CA GLU A 127 -3.37 -16.34 -2.73
C GLU A 127 -2.48 -15.10 -2.55
N ILE A 128 -1.92 -14.58 -3.66
CA ILE A 128 -1.13 -13.35 -3.66
C ILE A 128 -1.99 -12.15 -3.21
N ARG A 129 -3.22 -12.05 -3.71
CA ARG A 129 -4.17 -10.98 -3.35
C ARG A 129 -4.49 -10.99 -1.86
N GLN A 130 -4.75 -12.17 -1.29
CA GLN A 130 -5.03 -12.33 0.13
C GLN A 130 -3.85 -11.96 1.02
N GLU A 131 -2.62 -12.27 0.61
CA GLU A 131 -1.42 -11.81 1.33
C GLU A 131 -1.31 -10.28 1.27
N ILE A 132 -1.49 -9.67 0.10
CA ILE A 132 -1.47 -8.20 -0.06
C ILE A 132 -2.53 -7.54 0.83
N GLU A 133 -3.74 -8.08 0.88
CA GLU A 133 -4.82 -7.58 1.75
C GLU A 133 -4.42 -7.67 3.22
N ARG A 134 -3.90 -8.83 3.67
CA ARG A 134 -3.41 -9.02 5.04
C ARG A 134 -2.32 -8.02 5.43
N GLU A 135 -1.36 -7.78 4.54
CA GLU A 135 -0.25 -6.87 4.81
C GLU A 135 -0.70 -5.41 4.88
N ILE A 136 -1.69 -5.00 4.05
CA ILE A 136 -2.28 -3.67 4.14
C ILE A 136 -3.07 -3.49 5.44
N ASP A 137 -3.89 -4.47 5.81
CA ASP A 137 -4.63 -4.44 7.07
C ASP A 137 -3.68 -4.39 8.28
N SER A 138 -2.60 -5.17 8.25
CA SER A 138 -1.59 -5.17 9.31
C SER A 138 -0.85 -3.83 9.40
N PHE A 139 -0.55 -3.19 8.27
CA PHE A 139 0.03 -1.85 8.23
C PHE A 139 -0.88 -0.81 8.88
N LEU A 140 -2.14 -0.75 8.44
CA LEU A 140 -3.11 0.22 8.95
C LEU A 140 -3.34 0.04 10.45
N HIS A 141 -3.47 -1.21 10.91
CA HIS A 141 -3.61 -1.53 12.32
C HIS A 141 -2.39 -1.11 13.14
N SER A 142 -1.19 -1.46 12.69
CA SER A 142 0.05 -1.13 13.42
C SER A 142 0.27 0.38 13.51
N LEU A 143 -0.04 1.11 12.42
CA LEU A 143 0.05 2.57 12.43
C LEU A 143 -0.98 3.20 13.37
N TYR A 144 -2.19 2.65 13.43
CA TYR A 144 -3.22 3.10 14.36
C TYR A 144 -2.78 2.92 15.82
N GLU A 145 -2.37 1.70 16.20
CA GLU A 145 -1.91 1.38 17.57
C GLU A 145 -0.66 2.17 17.98
N TYR A 146 0.20 2.52 17.02
CA TYR A 146 1.38 3.35 17.30
C TYR A 146 1.02 4.81 17.62
N LEU A 147 -0.04 5.33 16.99
CA LEU A 147 -0.40 6.75 17.06
C LEU A 147 -1.41 7.08 18.17
N TYR A 148 -2.21 6.12 18.65
CA TYR A 148 -3.38 6.34 19.51
C TYR A 148 -3.49 5.36 20.67
#